data_AF-A0A4R8RNF5-F1
#
_entry.id   AF-A0A4R8RNF5-F1
#
_cell.length_a   1.000
_cell.length_b   1.000
_cell.length_c   1.000
_cell.angle_alpha   90.00
_cell.angle_beta   90.00
_cell.angle_gamma   90.00
#
_symmetry.space_group_name_H-M   'P 1'
#
loop_
_entity.id
_entity.type
_entity.pdbx_description
1 polymer ?
#
loop_
_entity_poly.entity_id
_entity_poly.type
_entity_poly.pdbx_seq_one_letter_code
_entity_poly.pdbx_strand_id
1 'polypeptide(L)'
;MASVMVFLYADLYGTGYYPCLPCPNDLLLGIISINRLRHLVATEAWPANTESPQTAAEQLLDAIIEFSPESWVEEKTEMAEEFLHMAKTYQSAVVLYALSSLQHLSVLPSSGGWKAVKTIHCRRLISLLDAAAESRVMRDCVIWPLIVAGFEAKDGGAADRMRVVAGLSGISRALGVYLPLAAVAVLEDYWMSARGGWDECFDKPYALIT
;
A
#
# COMPACT_ATOMS: atom_id res chain seq x y z
N MET A 1 -7.39 24.25 2.34
CA MET A 1 -5.98 23.77 2.34
C MET A 1 -5.82 22.34 1.82
N ALA A 2 -6.64 21.36 2.23
CA ALA A 2 -6.57 19.99 1.69
C ALA A 2 -6.78 19.92 0.15
N SER A 3 -7.71 20.73 -0.38
CA SER A 3 -7.99 20.80 -1.81
C SER A 3 -6.78 21.33 -2.62
N VAL A 4 -6.08 22.36 -2.13
CA VAL A 4 -4.88 22.93 -2.79
C VAL A 4 -3.72 21.93 -2.79
N MET A 5 -3.58 21.11 -1.74
CA MET A 5 -2.53 20.10 -1.65
C MET A 5 -2.75 18.99 -2.69
N VAL A 6 -3.98 18.49 -2.84
CA VAL A 6 -4.32 17.48 -3.86
C VAL A 6 -4.03 17.96 -5.28
N PHE A 7 -4.36 19.22 -5.60
CA PHE A 7 -4.03 19.81 -6.91
C PHE A 7 -2.52 19.98 -7.13
N LEU A 8 -1.78 20.40 -6.11
CA LEU A 8 -0.32 20.53 -6.20
C LEU A 8 0.34 19.16 -6.47
N TYR A 9 -0.15 18.09 -5.84
CA TYR A 9 0.37 16.73 -6.04
C TYR A 9 0.09 16.22 -7.47
N ALA A 10 -1.11 16.41 -8.02
CA ALA A 10 -1.40 15.98 -9.39
C ALA A 10 -0.48 16.66 -10.43
N ASP A 11 -0.24 17.97 -10.26
CA ASP A 11 0.61 18.75 -11.18
C ASP A 11 2.11 18.43 -11.01
N LEU A 12 2.59 18.22 -9.78
CA LEU A 12 4.01 17.89 -9.51
C LEU A 12 4.40 16.51 -10.05
N TYR A 13 3.52 15.52 -9.97
CA TYR A 13 3.78 14.18 -10.50
C TYR A 13 3.48 14.06 -12.01
N GLY A 14 2.66 14.95 -12.58
CA GLY A 14 2.42 15.03 -14.02
C GLY A 14 3.59 15.63 -14.83
N THR A 15 4.50 16.37 -14.19
CA THR A 15 5.62 17.07 -14.86
C THR A 15 6.91 16.24 -14.96
N GLY A 16 6.97 15.04 -14.37
CA GLY A 16 8.06 14.07 -14.57
C GLY A 16 9.40 14.39 -13.88
N TYR A 17 9.47 15.41 -13.01
CA TYR A 17 10.71 15.81 -12.31
C TYR A 17 10.95 15.11 -10.97
N TYR A 18 9.95 14.41 -10.43
CA TYR A 18 10.08 13.54 -9.25
C TYR A 18 10.34 12.10 -9.74
N PRO A 19 11.09 11.23 -9.03
CA PRO A 19 11.13 9.81 -9.40
C PRO A 19 9.69 9.35 -9.61
N CYS A 20 9.41 8.81 -10.81
CA CYS A 20 8.07 8.38 -11.18
C CYS A 20 7.62 7.39 -10.11
N LEU A 21 6.79 7.86 -9.18
CA LEU A 21 6.28 7.03 -8.11
C LEU A 21 5.32 6.08 -8.83
N PRO A 22 5.59 4.77 -8.84
CA PRO A 22 4.91 3.82 -9.73
C PRO A 22 3.49 3.51 -9.26
N CYS A 23 2.86 4.41 -8.49
CA CYS A 23 1.51 4.27 -8.02
C CYS A 23 0.58 5.10 -8.90
N PRO A 24 -0.52 4.52 -9.43
CA PRO A 24 -1.61 5.31 -9.98
C PRO A 24 -2.04 6.44 -9.03
N ASN A 25 -2.30 7.62 -9.57
CA ASN A 25 -2.63 8.82 -8.78
C ASN A 25 -3.82 8.61 -7.85
N ASP A 26 -4.89 7.94 -8.31
CA ASP A 26 -6.08 7.65 -7.51
C ASP A 26 -5.74 6.77 -6.29
N LEU A 27 -4.87 5.78 -6.48
CA LEU A 27 -4.40 4.90 -5.42
C LEU A 27 -3.47 5.64 -4.46
N LEU A 28 -2.63 6.55 -4.96
CA LEU A 28 -1.78 7.40 -4.13
C LEU A 28 -2.63 8.33 -3.25
N LEU A 29 -3.67 8.94 -3.82
CA LEU A 29 -4.66 9.71 -3.07
C LEU A 29 -5.41 8.84 -2.05
N GLY A 30 -5.66 7.57 -2.38
CA GLY A 30 -6.16 6.56 -1.44
C GLY A 30 -5.24 6.37 -0.25
N ILE A 31 -3.93 6.15 -0.48
CA ILE A 31 -2.92 6.00 0.59
C ILE A 31 -2.89 7.24 1.50
N ILE A 32 -2.87 8.44 0.90
CA ILE A 32 -2.89 9.72 1.62
C ILE A 32 -4.16 9.84 2.46
N SER A 33 -5.31 9.49 1.88
CA SER A 33 -6.61 9.56 2.58
C SER A 33 -6.68 8.57 3.74
N ILE A 34 -6.19 7.34 3.57
CA ILE A 34 -6.09 6.34 4.66
C ILE A 34 -5.20 6.89 5.78
N ASN A 35 -4.02 7.44 5.46
CA ASN A 35 -3.13 8.06 6.45
C ASN A 35 -3.82 9.20 7.21
N ARG A 36 -4.58 10.05 6.50
CA ARG A 36 -5.34 11.14 7.10
C ARG A 36 -6.43 10.61 8.03
N LEU A 37 -7.20 9.60 7.62
CA LEU A 37 -8.22 8.96 8.45
C LEU A 37 -7.60 8.41 9.74
N ARG A 38 -6.52 7.64 9.62
CA ARG A 38 -5.78 7.09 10.77
C ARG A 38 -5.33 8.17 11.73
N HIS A 39 -4.75 9.26 11.20
CA HIS A 39 -4.31 10.39 12.01
C HIS A 39 -5.48 11.04 12.75
N LEU A 40 -6.57 11.38 12.07
CA LEU A 40 -7.72 12.05 12.68
C LEU A 40 -8.37 11.21 13.79
N VAL A 41 -8.44 9.89 13.60
CA VAL A 41 -8.99 8.96 14.59
C VAL A 41 -8.03 8.84 15.79
N ALA A 42 -6.73 8.64 15.54
CA ALA A 42 -5.74 8.49 16.60
C ALA A 42 -5.58 9.74 17.47
N THR A 43 -5.82 10.94 16.92
CA THR A 43 -5.73 12.20 17.66
C THR A 43 -7.08 12.73 18.14
N GLU A 44 -8.16 11.94 18.02
CA GLU A 44 -9.54 12.35 18.36
C GLU A 44 -9.97 13.67 17.69
N ALA A 45 -9.39 13.99 16.53
CA ALA A 45 -9.61 15.24 15.80
C ALA A 45 -10.68 15.11 14.71
N TRP A 46 -11.53 14.08 14.81
CA TRP A 46 -12.58 13.83 13.82
C TRP A 46 -13.59 14.99 13.79
N PRO A 47 -13.93 15.55 12.62
CA PRO A 47 -14.86 16.66 12.56
C PRO A 47 -16.28 16.27 12.98
N ALA A 48 -16.85 16.99 13.96
CA ALA A 48 -18.18 16.67 14.53
C ALA A 48 -19.36 16.74 13.54
N ASN A 49 -19.24 17.54 12.47
CA ASN A 49 -20.30 17.75 11.48
C ASN A 49 -20.08 16.98 10.17
N THR A 50 -19.35 15.87 10.24
CA THR A 50 -19.08 15.00 9.07
C THR A 50 -19.66 13.61 9.30
N GLU A 51 -19.68 12.79 8.26
CA GLU A 51 -20.04 11.38 8.38
C GLU A 51 -19.14 10.66 9.39
N SER A 52 -19.58 9.48 9.84
CA SER A 52 -18.82 8.70 10.81
C SER A 52 -17.46 8.27 10.22
N PRO A 53 -16.41 8.09 11.05
CA PRO A 53 -15.12 7.57 10.59
C PRO A 53 -15.26 6.24 9.82
N GLN A 54 -16.18 5.38 10.28
CA GLN A 54 -16.46 4.11 9.63
C GLN A 54 -17.03 4.32 8.22
N THR A 55 -18.04 5.17 8.07
CA THR A 55 -18.68 5.45 6.77
C THR A 55 -17.67 6.01 5.77
N ALA A 56 -16.84 6.97 6.21
CA ALA A 56 -15.79 7.53 5.36
C ALA A 56 -14.74 6.48 4.95
N ALA A 57 -14.38 5.56 5.86
CA ALA A 57 -13.45 4.48 5.58
C ALA A 57 -14.03 3.44 4.60
N GLU A 58 -15.30 3.07 4.74
CA GLU A 58 -15.99 2.14 3.85
C GLU A 58 -16.10 2.73 2.44
N GLN A 59 -16.54 3.98 2.29
CA GLN A 59 -16.60 4.67 0.99
C GLN A 59 -15.22 4.77 0.33
N LEU A 60 -14.18 5.08 1.11
CA LEU A 60 -12.82 5.14 0.60
C LEU A 60 -12.33 3.76 0.12
N LEU A 61 -12.63 2.71 0.88
CA LEU A 61 -12.25 1.35 0.51
C LEU A 61 -12.99 0.88 -0.74
N ASP A 62 -14.28 1.18 -0.85
CA ASP A 62 -15.09 0.88 -2.04
C ASP A 62 -14.50 1.57 -3.27
N ALA A 63 -14.15 2.87 -3.18
CA ALA A 63 -13.52 3.59 -4.28
C ALA A 63 -12.17 2.97 -4.72
N ILE A 64 -11.38 2.45 -3.77
CA ILE A 64 -10.10 1.78 -4.07
C ILE A 64 -10.33 0.41 -4.72
N ILE A 65 -11.37 -0.32 -4.32
CA ILE A 65 -11.74 -1.62 -4.91
C ILE A 65 -12.32 -1.43 -6.32
N GLU A 66 -13.15 -0.40 -6.51
CA GLU A 66 -13.79 -0.07 -7.78
C GLU A 66 -12.85 0.63 -8.78
N PHE A 67 -11.69 1.11 -8.34
CA PHE A 67 -10.63 1.58 -9.22
C PHE A 67 -10.39 0.54 -10.34
N SER A 68 -10.37 1.02 -11.59
CA SER A 68 -10.19 0.20 -12.80
C SER A 68 -8.75 0.36 -13.30
N PRO A 69 -7.85 -0.61 -13.03
CA PRO A 69 -6.51 -0.62 -13.61
C PRO A 69 -6.54 -0.55 -15.14
N GLU A 70 -7.49 -1.24 -15.76
CA GLU A 70 -7.68 -1.27 -17.21
C GLU A 70 -7.93 0.14 -17.75
N SER A 71 -8.92 0.85 -17.20
CA SER A 71 -9.25 2.21 -17.64
C SER A 71 -8.14 3.22 -17.36
N TRP A 72 -7.37 3.02 -16.28
CA TRP A 72 -6.21 3.86 -15.98
C TRP A 72 -5.07 3.71 -17.00
N VAL A 73 -4.97 2.56 -17.67
CA VAL A 73 -3.93 2.28 -18.67
C VAL A 73 -4.36 2.65 -20.09
N GLU A 74 -5.65 2.77 -20.39
CA GLU A 74 -6.15 3.03 -21.75
C GLU A 74 -5.50 4.25 -22.44
N GLU A 75 -5.10 5.26 -21.68
CA GLU A 75 -4.42 6.47 -22.18
C GLU A 75 -2.90 6.31 -22.34
N LYS A 76 -2.30 5.20 -21.88
CA LYS A 76 -0.86 4.92 -21.86
C LYS A 76 -0.54 3.83 -22.89
N THR A 77 -0.16 4.24 -24.10
CA THR A 77 0.04 3.33 -25.23
C THR A 77 1.36 2.56 -25.19
N GLU A 78 2.39 3.12 -24.56
CA GLU A 78 3.68 2.45 -24.36
C GLU A 78 3.70 1.76 -23.00
N MET A 79 4.16 0.51 -22.93
CA MET A 79 4.30 -0.28 -21.69
C MET A 79 2.97 -0.54 -20.94
N ALA A 80 1.87 -0.63 -21.69
CA ALA A 80 0.53 -0.83 -21.14
C ALA A 80 0.44 -2.07 -20.24
N GLU A 81 1.10 -3.17 -20.60
CA GLU A 81 1.08 -4.40 -19.80
C GLU A 81 1.80 -4.22 -18.45
N GLU A 82 2.96 -3.55 -18.44
CA GLU A 82 3.69 -3.23 -17.22
C GLU A 82 2.91 -2.26 -16.33
N PHE A 83 2.32 -1.21 -16.90
CA PHE A 83 1.47 -0.27 -16.17
C PHE A 83 0.22 -0.94 -15.62
N LEU A 84 -0.38 -1.88 -16.35
CA LEU A 84 -1.53 -2.64 -15.87
C LEU A 84 -1.14 -3.54 -14.69
N HIS A 85 0.00 -4.23 -14.81
CA HIS A 85 0.54 -5.07 -13.73
C HIS A 85 0.84 -4.24 -12.48
N MET A 86 1.47 -3.08 -12.68
CA MET A 86 1.76 -2.08 -11.64
C MET A 86 0.49 -1.63 -10.92
N ALA A 87 -0.52 -1.17 -11.67
CA ALA A 87 -1.78 -0.70 -11.12
C ALA A 87 -2.51 -1.79 -10.32
N LYS A 88 -2.53 -3.03 -10.81
CA LYS A 88 -3.10 -4.19 -10.09
C LYS A 88 -2.36 -4.51 -8.80
N THR A 89 -1.02 -4.39 -8.83
CA THR A 89 -0.16 -4.64 -7.67
C THR A 89 -0.42 -3.60 -6.58
N TYR A 90 -0.42 -2.33 -6.96
CA TYR A 90 -0.72 -1.23 -6.05
C TYR A 90 -2.14 -1.30 -5.52
N GLN A 91 -3.15 -1.57 -6.35
CA GLN A 91 -4.53 -1.69 -5.87
C GLN A 91 -4.64 -2.73 -4.75
N SER A 92 -4.05 -3.91 -4.95
CA SER A 92 -4.10 -4.96 -3.93
C SER A 92 -3.37 -4.57 -2.65
N ALA A 93 -2.21 -3.91 -2.75
CA ALA A 93 -1.49 -3.41 -1.60
C ALA A 93 -2.27 -2.31 -0.85
N VAL A 94 -2.91 -1.37 -1.55
CA VAL A 94 -3.67 -0.29 -0.92
C VAL A 94 -4.92 -0.82 -0.21
N VAL A 95 -5.63 -1.79 -0.79
CA VAL A 95 -6.77 -2.46 -0.12
C VAL A 95 -6.34 -3.12 1.18
N LEU A 96 -5.23 -3.88 1.16
CA LEU A 96 -4.71 -4.55 2.36
C LEU A 96 -4.25 -3.56 3.42
N TYR A 97 -3.54 -2.52 3.00
CA TYR A 97 -3.13 -1.44 3.88
C TYR A 97 -4.33 -0.76 4.55
N ALA A 98 -5.37 -0.40 3.79
CA ALA A 98 -6.60 0.17 4.32
C ALA A 98 -7.25 -0.74 5.36
N LEU A 99 -7.48 -2.01 5.02
CA LEU A 99 -8.11 -2.98 5.91
C LEU A 99 -7.30 -3.17 7.19
N SER A 100 -6.01 -3.46 7.08
CA SER A 100 -5.17 -3.78 8.23
C SER A 100 -4.94 -2.59 9.15
N SER A 101 -4.76 -1.39 8.60
CA SER A 101 -4.53 -0.20 9.41
C SER A 101 -5.81 0.36 10.04
N LEU A 102 -6.93 0.35 9.33
CA LEU A 102 -8.20 0.91 9.84
C LEU A 102 -8.96 -0.07 10.73
N GLN A 103 -8.81 -1.39 10.55
CA GLN A 103 -9.39 -2.38 11.47
C GLN A 103 -8.68 -2.40 12.82
N HIS A 104 -7.36 -2.18 12.86
CA HIS A 104 -6.62 -2.09 14.14
C HIS A 104 -7.07 -0.88 14.98
N LEU A 105 -7.40 0.23 14.33
CA LEU A 105 -8.01 1.41 14.96
C LEU A 105 -9.52 1.26 15.25
N SER A 106 -10.10 0.09 15.02
CA SER A 106 -11.55 -0.18 15.17
C SER A 106 -12.44 0.76 14.33
N VAL A 107 -11.91 1.37 13.27
CA VAL A 107 -12.66 2.22 12.33
C VAL A 107 -13.45 1.35 11.37
N LEU A 108 -12.82 0.32 10.82
CA LEU A 108 -13.48 -0.69 10.02
C LEU A 108 -13.79 -1.93 10.86
N PRO A 109 -14.97 -2.54 10.71
CA PRO A 109 -15.30 -3.77 11.42
C PRO A 109 -14.49 -4.95 10.88
N SER A 110 -14.13 -5.91 11.74
CA SER A 110 -13.52 -7.19 11.33
C SER A 110 -14.58 -8.21 10.88
N SER A 111 -15.45 -7.81 9.94
CA SER A 111 -16.56 -8.62 9.44
C SER A 111 -16.08 -9.80 8.56
N GLY A 112 -16.94 -10.81 8.37
CA GLY A 112 -16.64 -11.94 7.48
C GLY A 112 -16.41 -11.51 6.02
N GLY A 113 -17.15 -10.49 5.55
CA GLY A 113 -16.98 -9.91 4.21
C GLY A 113 -15.59 -9.30 4.04
N TRP A 114 -15.16 -8.45 4.98
CA TRP A 114 -13.84 -7.82 4.92
C TRP A 114 -12.69 -8.82 5.05
N LYS A 115 -12.87 -9.89 5.84
CA LYS A 115 -11.88 -11.00 5.89
C LYS A 115 -11.75 -11.72 4.54
N ALA A 116 -12.86 -11.91 3.82
CA ALA A 116 -12.83 -12.50 2.49
C ALA A 116 -12.10 -11.59 1.48
N VAL A 117 -12.42 -10.29 1.47
CA VAL A 117 -11.72 -9.28 0.65
C VAL A 117 -10.22 -9.29 0.96
N LYS A 118 -9.84 -9.23 2.24
CA LYS A 118 -8.44 -9.29 2.67
C LYS A 118 -7.74 -10.55 2.12
N THR A 119 -8.36 -11.72 2.24
CA THR A 119 -7.79 -12.98 1.75
C THR A 119 -7.58 -12.97 0.23
N ILE A 120 -8.55 -12.44 -0.53
CA ILE A 120 -8.48 -12.33 -2.00
C ILE A 120 -7.30 -11.44 -2.38
N HIS A 121 -7.19 -10.25 -1.78
CA HIS A 121 -6.13 -9.30 -2.11
C HIS A 121 -4.76 -9.75 -1.62
N CYS A 122 -4.64 -10.47 -0.49
CA CYS A 122 -3.36 -11.07 -0.07
C CYS A 122 -2.83 -12.05 -1.13
N ARG A 123 -3.68 -12.98 -1.59
CA ARG A 123 -3.30 -13.96 -2.62
C ARG A 123 -2.95 -13.30 -3.94
N ARG A 124 -3.77 -12.33 -4.37
CA ARG A 124 -3.54 -11.55 -5.59
C ARG A 124 -2.23 -10.78 -5.52
N LEU A 125 -1.95 -10.11 -4.40
CA LEU A 125 -0.72 -9.34 -4.22
C LEU A 125 0.52 -10.23 -4.31
N ILE A 126 0.55 -11.38 -3.62
CA ILE A 126 1.69 -12.31 -3.69
C ILE A 126 1.92 -12.77 -5.14
N SER A 127 0.87 -13.18 -5.85
CA SER A 127 1.00 -13.60 -7.25
C SER A 127 1.52 -12.50 -8.16
N LEU A 128 1.10 -11.25 -7.94
CA LEU A 128 1.56 -10.10 -8.73
C LEU A 128 3.01 -9.74 -8.39
N LEU A 129 3.42 -9.86 -7.13
CA LEU A 129 4.79 -9.62 -6.69
C LEU A 129 5.76 -10.65 -7.27
N ASP A 130 5.38 -11.93 -7.31
CA ASP A 130 6.18 -13.00 -7.92
C ASP A 130 6.43 -12.69 -9.40
N ALA A 131 5.39 -12.33 -10.16
CA ALA A 131 5.53 -11.92 -11.56
C ALA A 131 6.33 -10.61 -11.73
N ALA A 132 6.19 -9.64 -10.82
CA ALA A 132 6.96 -8.40 -10.86
C ALA A 132 8.46 -8.64 -10.66
N ALA A 133 8.84 -9.61 -9.83
CA ALA A 133 10.24 -9.95 -9.57
C ALA A 133 10.98 -10.47 -10.82
N GLU A 134 10.26 -11.08 -11.75
CA GLU A 134 10.79 -11.57 -13.04
C GLU A 134 10.94 -10.45 -14.09
N SER A 135 10.24 -9.33 -13.90
CA SER A 135 10.25 -8.18 -14.83
C SER A 135 11.36 -7.18 -14.47
N ARG A 136 12.19 -6.85 -15.46
CA ARG A 136 13.26 -5.84 -15.30
C ARG A 136 12.72 -4.44 -15.04
N VAL A 137 11.52 -4.15 -15.53
CA VAL A 137 10.87 -2.84 -15.37
C VAL A 137 10.22 -2.75 -14.00
N MET A 138 9.49 -3.80 -13.60
CA MET A 138 8.60 -3.75 -12.44
C MET A 138 9.30 -4.08 -11.12
N ARG A 139 10.36 -4.88 -11.13
CA ARG A 139 11.01 -5.39 -9.91
C ARG A 139 11.37 -4.29 -8.92
N ASP A 140 11.80 -3.13 -9.43
CA ASP A 140 12.30 -2.05 -8.58
C ASP A 140 11.17 -1.07 -8.17
N CYS A 141 9.97 -1.22 -8.75
CA CYS A 141 8.79 -0.39 -8.53
C CYS A 141 7.82 -0.94 -7.47
N VAL A 142 8.16 -2.06 -6.80
CA VAL A 142 7.24 -2.77 -5.89
C VAL A 142 7.68 -2.76 -4.43
N ILE A 143 8.56 -1.82 -4.03
CA ILE A 143 9.04 -1.73 -2.63
C ILE A 143 7.87 -1.55 -1.66
N TRP A 144 6.99 -0.57 -1.87
CA TRP A 144 5.87 -0.34 -0.96
C TRP A 144 4.86 -1.51 -0.95
N PRO A 145 4.45 -2.07 -2.10
CA PRO A 145 3.69 -3.32 -2.12
C PRO A 145 4.34 -4.49 -1.39
N LEU A 146 5.66 -4.68 -1.48
CA LEU A 146 6.40 -5.69 -0.72
C LEU A 146 6.34 -5.46 0.79
N ILE A 147 6.39 -4.20 1.23
CA ILE A 147 6.26 -3.83 2.64
C ILE A 147 4.88 -4.20 3.18
N VAL A 148 3.82 -3.89 2.41
CA VAL A 148 2.45 -4.29 2.77
C VAL A 148 2.33 -5.81 2.84
N ALA A 149 2.85 -6.53 1.84
CA ALA A 149 2.88 -7.99 1.86
C ALA A 149 3.67 -8.55 3.07
N GLY A 150 4.75 -7.88 3.46
CA GLY A 150 5.54 -8.20 4.65
C GLY A 150 4.75 -8.07 5.94
N PHE A 151 3.94 -7.01 6.06
CA PHE A 151 3.05 -6.84 7.20
C PHE A 151 2.03 -8.00 7.28
N GLU A 152 1.40 -8.33 6.15
CA GLU A 152 0.43 -9.44 6.07
C GLU A 152 1.07 -10.83 6.30
N ALA A 153 2.35 -11.00 5.97
CA ALA A 153 3.10 -12.24 6.17
C ALA A 153 3.31 -12.60 7.66
N LYS A 154 2.92 -11.71 8.61
CA LYS A 154 2.91 -12.06 10.03
C LYS A 154 1.95 -13.22 10.30
N ASP A 155 0.72 -13.12 9.81
CA ASP A 155 -0.29 -14.19 9.95
C ASP A 155 -0.12 -15.27 8.86
N GLY A 156 0.73 -15.00 7.87
CA GLY A 156 1.09 -15.91 6.79
C GLY A 156 2.16 -16.96 7.17
N GLY A 157 2.58 -17.72 6.16
CA GLY A 157 3.58 -18.79 6.33
C GLY A 157 5.02 -18.27 6.24
N ALA A 158 5.98 -19.09 6.70
CA ALA A 158 7.41 -18.80 6.55
C ALA A 158 7.83 -18.56 5.07
N ALA A 159 7.13 -19.19 4.13
CA ALA A 159 7.34 -18.98 2.70
C ALA A 159 7.06 -17.53 2.27
N ASP A 160 5.99 -16.91 2.77
CA ASP A 160 5.63 -15.53 2.41
C ASP A 160 6.65 -14.54 2.96
N ARG A 161 7.10 -14.77 4.21
CA ARG A 161 8.18 -13.98 4.83
C ARG A 161 9.48 -14.07 4.03
N MET A 162 9.89 -15.28 3.62
CA MET A 162 11.08 -15.48 2.78
C MET A 162 10.98 -14.77 1.43
N ARG A 163 9.81 -14.79 0.77
CA ARG A 163 9.58 -14.06 -0.48
C ARG A 163 9.77 -12.56 -0.30
N VAL A 164 9.21 -11.98 0.76
CA VAL A 164 9.34 -10.55 1.06
C VAL A 164 10.79 -10.17 1.33
N VAL A 165 11.51 -10.93 2.16
CA VAL A 165 12.93 -10.70 2.44
C VAL A 165 13.77 -10.78 1.17
N ALA A 166 13.54 -11.80 0.34
CA ALA A 166 14.26 -11.98 -0.92
C ALA A 166 13.99 -10.82 -1.90
N GLY A 167 12.74 -10.38 -2.03
CA GLY A 167 12.35 -9.25 -2.88
C GLY A 167 13.01 -7.94 -2.44
N LEU A 168 12.82 -7.54 -1.18
CA LEU A 168 13.38 -6.29 -0.65
C LEU A 168 14.92 -6.29 -0.67
N SER A 169 15.56 -7.40 -0.29
CA SER A 169 17.02 -7.53 -0.33
C SER A 169 17.55 -7.50 -1.76
N GLY A 170 16.82 -8.09 -2.71
CA GLY A 170 17.13 -8.05 -4.14
C GLY A 170 17.12 -6.63 -4.68
N ILE A 171 16.07 -5.86 -4.38
CA ILE A 171 15.96 -4.45 -4.82
C ILE A 171 17.05 -3.59 -4.17
N SER A 172 17.32 -3.76 -2.87
CA SER A 172 18.40 -3.04 -2.20
C SER A 172 19.76 -3.29 -2.87
N ARG A 173 20.06 -4.54 -3.21
CA ARG A 173 21.29 -4.91 -3.90
C ARG A 173 21.36 -4.33 -5.32
N ALA A 174 20.25 -4.35 -6.05
CA ALA A 174 20.18 -3.87 -7.42
C ALA A 174 20.34 -2.34 -7.51
N LEU A 175 19.68 -1.59 -6.63
CA LEU A 175 19.68 -0.12 -6.65
C LEU A 175 20.79 0.49 -5.79
N GLY A 176 21.45 -0.28 -4.92
CA GLY A 176 22.46 0.22 -3.98
C GLY A 176 21.87 1.09 -2.86
N VAL A 177 20.59 0.90 -2.52
CA VAL A 177 19.87 1.71 -1.52
C VAL A 177 19.57 0.92 -0.25
N TYR A 178 19.64 1.58 0.90
CA TYR A 178 19.46 0.94 2.21
C TYR A 178 18.00 0.72 2.61
N LEU A 179 17.06 1.55 2.13
CA LEU A 179 15.68 1.59 2.60
C LEU A 179 14.95 0.21 2.59
N PRO A 180 15.06 -0.63 1.55
CA PRO A 180 14.43 -1.95 1.56
C PRO A 180 14.97 -2.88 2.66
N LEU A 181 16.26 -2.80 2.99
CA LEU A 181 16.84 -3.60 4.09
C LEU A 181 16.39 -3.07 5.46
N ALA A 182 16.26 -1.74 5.61
CA ALA A 182 15.68 -1.15 6.80
C ALA A 182 14.25 -1.65 7.02
N ALA A 183 13.46 -1.75 5.94
CA ALA A 183 12.11 -2.31 6.00
C ALA A 183 12.10 -3.80 6.38
N VAL A 184 13.05 -4.61 5.87
CA VAL A 184 13.21 -6.01 6.30
C VAL A 184 13.45 -6.10 7.81
N ALA A 185 14.35 -5.29 8.37
CA ALA A 185 14.64 -5.32 9.80
C ALA A 185 13.41 -5.00 10.66
N VAL A 186 12.59 -4.03 10.24
CA VAL A 186 11.32 -3.69 10.90
C VAL A 186 10.33 -4.86 10.84
N LEU A 187 10.20 -5.49 9.68
CA LEU A 187 9.31 -6.62 9.48
C LEU A 187 9.74 -7.85 10.28
N GLU A 188 11.03 -8.16 10.34
CA GLU A 188 11.57 -9.28 11.12
C GLU A 188 11.32 -9.11 12.63
N ASP A 189 11.57 -7.91 13.18
CA ASP A 189 11.22 -7.61 14.57
C ASP A 189 9.71 -7.75 14.80
N TYR A 190 8.90 -7.20 13.87
CA TYR A 190 7.46 -7.31 13.94
C TYR A 190 6.98 -8.77 13.95
N TRP A 191 7.51 -9.64 13.08
CA TRP A 191 7.13 -11.06 13.01
C TRP A 191 7.43 -11.84 14.29
N MET A 192 8.43 -11.42 15.06
CA MET A 192 8.82 -12.04 16.33
C MET A 192 8.05 -11.47 17.53
N SER A 193 7.46 -10.29 17.40
CA SER A 193 6.72 -9.61 18.46
C SER A 193 5.27 -10.13 18.62
N ALA A 194 4.64 -9.82 19.75
CA ALA A 194 3.20 -10.05 19.96
C ALA A 194 2.30 -8.93 19.39
N ARG A 195 2.89 -7.90 18.76
CA ARG A 195 2.19 -6.73 18.19
C ARG A 195 1.29 -7.15 17.03
N GLY A 196 0.17 -6.48 16.78
CA GLY A 196 -0.77 -6.84 15.71
C GLY A 196 -1.15 -5.69 14.77
N GLY A 197 -0.84 -4.46 15.15
CA GLY A 197 -1.26 -3.27 14.42
C GLY A 197 -0.26 -2.78 13.39
N TRP A 198 -0.77 -2.12 12.34
CA TRP A 198 0.07 -1.40 11.38
C TRP A 198 0.94 -0.34 12.09
N ASP A 199 0.33 0.47 12.96
CA ASP A 199 1.02 1.48 13.77
C ASP A 199 2.03 0.89 14.76
N GLU A 200 1.83 -0.35 15.19
CA GLU A 200 2.76 -1.06 16.08
C GLU A 200 3.93 -1.69 15.31
N CYS A 201 3.74 -2.01 14.03
CA CYS A 201 4.81 -2.45 13.13
C CYS A 201 5.68 -1.26 12.69
N PHE A 202 5.04 -0.17 12.27
CA PHE A 202 5.70 1.04 11.77
C PHE A 202 5.57 2.18 12.78
N ASP A 203 6.20 2.00 13.94
CA ASP A 203 6.11 2.83 15.16
C ASP A 203 6.76 4.23 15.06
N LYS A 204 7.51 4.48 13.99
CA LYS A 204 8.29 5.69 13.74
C LYS A 204 8.05 6.17 12.32
N PRO A 205 8.35 7.44 12.01
CA PRO A 205 8.29 7.91 10.63
C PRO A 205 9.37 7.19 9.81
N TYR A 206 8.95 6.21 9.02
CA TYR A 206 9.80 5.54 8.03
C TYR A 206 9.54 6.16 6.66
N ALA A 207 10.59 6.64 5.99
CA ALA A 207 10.52 7.07 4.59
C ALA A 207 10.46 5.84 3.67
N LEU A 208 9.35 5.09 3.72
CA LEU A 208 9.12 3.87 2.94
C LEU A 208 8.53 4.16 1.55
N ILE A 209 8.82 5.35 1.03
CA ILE A 209 8.53 5.76 -0.34
C ILE A 209 9.85 5.82 -1.11
N THR A 210 9.81 5.37 -2.36
CA THR A 210 10.92 5.50 -3.32
C THR A 210 10.77 6.78 -4.12
#